data_AF-A0A2D9T7K2-F1
#
_entry.id   AF-A0A2D9T7K2-F1
#
_cell.length_a   1.000
_cell.length_b   1.000
_cell.length_c   1.000
_cell.angle_alpha   90.00
_cell.angle_beta   90.00
_cell.angle_gamma   90.00
#
_symmetry.space_group_name_H-M   'P 1'
#
loop_
_entity.id
_entity.type
_entity.pdbx_description
1 polymer ?
#
loop_
_entity_poly.entity_id
_entity_poly.type
_entity_poly.pdbx_seq_one_letter_code
_entity_poly.pdbx_strand_id
1 'polypeptide(L)'
;MARKATTYWDYIKTEEILALQNGLGESDTELANDEVLFITVHQIDELWFKLVIRELVSVRDLFAKEPVPEQALAAVVRGLRRTELLFKQLSAHFELMETMTTRDYLAFREKLSPASGFQSAQLREIEVLLGLEESRRVALGYEGSYKRALRSPEGDATAASDRLERRLADTPSLKEAIDDWLWRTPIQGSTPGDEGDAETVRAFLEAYLEAHSSELERASTYAQHDALSEADVERLKVRYEKERASARRFLLAEDVDEPEERAQRSRIRAALVFIESYRELPLLAWPREVVDALVSLEQGMLIFRQRHARMVERVIGRRTGTGGSAGVDYLDRTALTYRVFDDIWAVRTVQLREAALPPLARAAFYGLVADN
;
A
#
# COMPACT_ATOMS: atom_id res chain seq x y z
N MET A 1 39.81 -2.25 26.27
CA MET A 1 39.40 -0.88 26.64
C MET A 1 38.03 -0.95 27.30
N ALA A 2 37.83 -0.32 28.45
CA ALA A 2 36.51 -0.28 29.09
C ALA A 2 35.55 0.54 28.21
N ARG A 3 34.36 -0.02 27.90
CA ARG A 3 33.33 0.67 27.12
C ARG A 3 32.90 1.92 27.91
N LYS A 4 33.15 3.11 27.35
CA LYS A 4 32.67 4.38 27.94
C LYS A 4 31.14 4.30 28.07
N ALA A 5 30.59 4.63 29.24
CA ALA A 5 29.15 4.64 29.45
C ALA A 5 28.50 5.61 28.46
N THR A 6 27.50 5.13 27.71
CA THR A 6 26.78 5.94 26.71
C THR A 6 25.66 6.70 27.41
N THR A 7 25.64 8.04 27.27
CA THR A 7 24.57 8.89 27.78
C THR A 7 23.41 8.96 26.79
N TYR A 8 22.25 9.44 27.22
CA TYR A 8 21.07 9.61 26.37
C TYR A 8 21.37 10.52 25.16
N TRP A 9 21.93 11.70 25.43
CA TRP A 9 22.21 12.71 24.40
C TRP A 9 23.27 12.26 23.41
N ASP A 10 24.28 11.49 23.85
CA ASP A 10 25.28 10.91 22.95
C ASP A 10 24.67 9.80 22.06
N TYR A 11 23.72 9.01 22.59
CA TYR A 11 23.12 7.89 21.87
C TYR A 11 22.17 8.33 20.76
N ILE A 12 21.26 9.27 21.06
CA ILE A 12 20.27 9.75 20.10
C ILE A 12 20.68 11.05 19.40
N LYS A 13 21.89 11.56 19.69
CA LYS A 13 22.43 12.79 19.14
C LYS A 13 21.51 14.00 19.38
N THR A 14 21.07 14.19 20.62
CA THR A 14 20.06 15.21 20.99
C THR A 14 20.46 16.62 20.52
N GLU A 15 21.70 17.03 20.73
CA GLU A 15 22.15 18.36 20.32
C GLU A 15 22.21 18.52 18.79
N GLU A 16 22.52 17.46 18.04
CA GLU A 16 22.53 17.52 16.58
C GLU A 16 21.11 17.67 16.02
N ILE A 17 20.12 16.95 16.57
CA ILE A 17 18.73 17.03 16.08
C ILE A 17 18.04 18.34 16.46
N LEU A 18 18.34 18.89 17.64
CA LEU A 18 17.78 20.17 18.12
C LEU A 18 18.42 21.41 17.47
N ALA A 19 19.46 21.24 16.65
CA ALA A 19 20.10 22.34 15.92
C ALA A 19 19.59 22.52 14.48
N LEU A 20 18.66 21.68 14.02
CA LEU A 20 18.24 21.62 12.61
C LEU A 20 17.02 22.50 12.28
N GLN A 21 16.49 23.27 13.23
CA GLN A 21 15.23 24.02 13.08
C GLN A 21 15.42 25.47 12.61
N ASN A 22 16.57 25.80 12.00
CA ASN A 22 16.98 27.17 11.62
C ASN A 22 16.56 27.61 10.20
N GLY A 23 15.91 26.75 9.42
CA GLY A 23 15.42 27.08 8.08
C GLY A 23 16.55 27.43 7.10
N LEU A 24 16.56 28.68 6.61
CA LEU A 24 17.64 29.20 5.74
C LEU A 24 18.71 30.00 6.49
N GLY A 25 18.52 30.24 7.80
CA GLY A 25 19.41 31.03 8.64
C GLY A 25 20.42 30.17 9.42
N GLU A 26 21.26 30.83 10.21
CA GLU A 26 22.21 30.14 11.11
C GLU A 26 21.55 29.69 12.42
N SER A 27 20.44 30.33 12.83
CA SER A 27 19.72 30.11 14.10
C SER A 27 18.21 30.22 13.89
N ASP A 28 17.42 29.58 14.75
CA ASP A 28 15.95 29.64 14.77
C ASP A 28 15.40 30.86 15.52
N THR A 29 16.24 31.60 16.23
CA THR A 29 15.86 32.76 17.06
C THR A 29 15.14 33.89 16.33
N GLU A 30 15.34 34.00 15.01
CA GLU A 30 14.71 35.02 14.17
C GLU A 30 13.47 34.49 13.43
N LEU A 31 13.16 33.20 13.56
CA LEU A 31 12.01 32.57 12.92
C LEU A 31 10.75 32.76 13.76
N ALA A 32 9.60 32.84 13.08
CA ALA A 32 8.32 32.79 13.76
C ALA A 32 8.07 31.36 14.28
N ASN A 33 7.35 31.23 15.39
CA ASN A 33 7.02 29.91 15.97
C ASN A 33 6.34 28.97 14.96
N ASP A 34 5.49 29.49 14.10
CA ASP A 34 4.80 28.70 13.06
C ASP A 34 5.74 28.20 11.95
N GLU A 35 6.84 28.93 11.68
CA GLU A 35 7.88 28.49 10.75
C GLU A 35 8.73 27.37 11.37
N VAL A 36 9.07 27.48 12.65
CA VAL A 36 9.75 26.41 13.43
C VAL A 36 8.86 25.17 13.54
N LEU A 37 7.56 25.35 13.77
CA LEU A 37 6.57 24.28 13.74
C LEU A 37 6.55 23.59 12.38
N PHE A 38 6.44 24.35 11.29
CA PHE A 38 6.45 23.82 9.93
C PHE A 38 7.70 22.96 9.69
N ILE A 39 8.89 23.45 10.03
CA ILE A 39 10.17 22.72 9.85
C ILE A 39 10.16 21.44 10.69
N THR A 40 9.80 21.54 11.96
CA THR A 40 9.83 20.41 12.91
C THR A 40 8.91 19.27 12.49
N VAL A 41 7.69 19.59 12.04
CA VAL A 41 6.74 18.57 11.55
C VAL A 41 7.30 17.81 10.36
N HIS A 42 7.83 18.52 9.36
CA HIS A 42 8.40 17.87 8.18
C HIS A 42 9.65 17.03 8.51
N GLN A 43 10.47 17.46 9.47
CA GLN A 43 11.62 16.68 9.94
C GLN A 43 11.18 15.38 10.63
N ILE A 44 10.13 15.43 11.45
CA ILE A 44 9.54 14.24 12.07
C ILE A 44 8.98 13.30 10.99
N ASP A 45 8.29 13.83 9.98
CA ASP A 45 7.78 13.04 8.86
C ASP A 45 8.92 12.31 8.13
N GLU A 46 10.02 12.99 7.83
CA GLU A 46 11.20 12.38 7.19
C GLU A 46 11.87 11.32 8.09
N LEU A 47 11.87 11.49 9.41
CA LEU A 47 12.34 10.46 10.34
C LEU A 47 11.42 9.24 10.37
N TRP A 48 10.10 9.43 10.32
CA TRP A 48 9.14 8.34 10.23
C TRP A 48 9.16 7.65 8.87
N PHE A 49 9.32 8.37 7.76
CA PHE A 49 9.53 7.76 6.44
C PHE A 49 10.78 6.88 6.41
N LYS A 50 11.86 7.29 7.09
CA LYS A 50 13.05 6.44 7.25
C LYS A 50 12.73 5.14 7.96
N LEU A 51 11.89 5.15 8.99
CA LEU A 51 11.43 3.94 9.67
C LEU A 51 10.53 3.09 8.77
N VAL A 52 9.58 3.70 8.06
CA VAL A 52 8.72 3.02 7.07
C VAL A 52 9.57 2.29 6.03
N ILE A 53 10.56 2.96 5.43
CA ILE A 53 11.45 2.34 4.44
C ILE A 53 12.19 1.15 5.04
N ARG A 54 12.70 1.26 6.28
CA ARG A 54 13.41 0.15 6.93
C ARG A 54 12.50 -1.06 7.18
N GLU A 55 11.27 -0.84 7.63
CA GLU A 55 10.29 -1.92 7.81
C GLU A 55 9.93 -2.57 6.47
N LEU A 56 9.61 -1.76 5.46
CA LEU A 56 9.22 -2.26 4.13
C LEU A 56 10.36 -3.02 3.43
N VAL A 57 11.61 -2.54 3.54
CA VAL A 57 12.79 -3.28 3.06
C VAL A 57 12.88 -4.62 3.76
N SER A 58 12.81 -4.63 5.10
CA SER A 58 12.88 -5.90 5.85
C SER A 58 11.74 -6.86 5.48
N VAL A 59 10.53 -6.37 5.25
CA VAL A 59 9.38 -7.19 4.86
C VAL A 59 9.57 -7.77 3.46
N ARG A 60 9.92 -6.92 2.48
CA ARG A 60 10.20 -7.35 1.11
C ARG A 60 11.32 -8.38 1.08
N ASP A 61 12.43 -8.13 1.76
CA ASP A 61 13.59 -9.02 1.76
C ASP A 61 13.28 -10.39 2.41
N LEU A 62 12.25 -10.48 3.27
CA LEU A 62 11.74 -11.75 3.77
C LEU A 62 10.89 -12.49 2.73
N PHE A 63 10.06 -11.77 1.98
CA PHE A 63 9.27 -12.36 0.87
C PHE A 63 10.12 -12.78 -0.32
N ALA A 64 11.23 -12.08 -0.58
CA ALA A 64 12.16 -12.40 -1.66
C ALA A 64 12.99 -13.67 -1.41
N LYS A 65 12.84 -14.33 -0.25
CA LYS A 65 13.49 -15.62 0.03
C LYS A 65 12.72 -16.76 -0.60
N GLU A 66 13.46 -17.72 -1.15
CA GLU A 66 12.89 -18.93 -1.73
C GLU A 66 13.46 -20.19 -1.04
N PRO A 67 12.67 -20.90 -0.22
CA PRO A 67 11.30 -20.58 0.22
C PRO A 67 11.25 -19.48 1.29
N VAL A 68 10.09 -18.82 1.43
CA VAL A 68 9.80 -17.92 2.56
C VAL A 68 9.62 -18.77 3.82
N PRO A 69 10.45 -18.61 4.87
CA PRO A 69 10.26 -19.39 6.09
C PRO A 69 8.94 -19.03 6.77
N GLU A 70 8.09 -20.02 7.08
CA GLU A 70 6.76 -19.76 7.67
C GLU A 70 6.84 -18.95 8.97
N GLN A 71 7.83 -19.23 9.84
CA GLN A 71 8.00 -18.48 11.09
C GLN A 71 8.38 -17.00 10.85
N ALA A 72 8.91 -16.67 9.66
CA ALA A 72 9.22 -15.30 9.29
C ALA A 72 7.96 -14.47 8.98
N LEU A 73 6.82 -15.11 8.67
CA LEU A 73 5.56 -14.40 8.40
C LEU A 73 5.07 -13.61 9.62
N ALA A 74 5.34 -14.10 10.84
CA ALA A 74 5.06 -13.34 12.06
C ALA A 74 5.85 -12.02 12.13
N ALA A 75 7.11 -12.03 11.67
CA ALA A 75 7.94 -10.83 11.58
C ALA A 75 7.44 -9.89 10.46
N VAL A 76 7.00 -10.44 9.34
CA VAL A 76 6.37 -9.69 8.25
C VAL A 76 5.12 -8.95 8.74
N VAL A 77 4.18 -9.66 9.37
CA VAL A 77 2.94 -9.08 9.89
C VAL A 77 3.25 -7.95 10.88
N ARG A 78 4.23 -8.17 11.77
CA ARG A 78 4.67 -7.13 12.71
C ARG A 78 5.22 -5.89 12.00
N GLY A 79 6.03 -6.07 10.95
CA GLY A 79 6.58 -4.95 10.16
C GLY A 79 5.51 -4.18 9.40
N LEU A 80 4.56 -4.89 8.78
CA LEU A 80 3.42 -4.28 8.08
C LEU A 80 2.52 -3.49 9.04
N ARG A 81 2.15 -4.08 10.19
CA ARG A 81 1.36 -3.39 11.23
C ARG A 81 2.07 -2.19 11.82
N ARG A 82 3.40 -2.26 12.01
CA ARG A 82 4.19 -1.11 12.44
C ARG A 82 4.17 -0.01 11.39
N THR A 83 4.26 -0.37 10.12
CA THR A 83 4.21 0.58 9.01
C THR A 83 2.83 1.26 8.93
N GLU A 84 1.75 0.50 9.09
CA GLU A 84 0.39 1.04 9.20
C GLU A 84 0.26 2.04 10.36
N LEU A 85 0.79 1.69 11.54
CA LEU A 85 0.79 2.59 12.69
C LEU A 85 1.60 3.87 12.42
N LEU A 86 2.75 3.78 11.74
CA LEU A 86 3.53 4.96 11.34
C LEU A 86 2.70 5.89 10.44
N PHE A 87 1.96 5.35 9.46
CA PHE A 87 1.06 6.16 8.63
C PHE A 87 -0.10 6.78 9.41
N LYS A 88 -0.63 6.10 10.43
CA LYS A 88 -1.61 6.71 11.35
C LYS A 88 -1.02 7.88 12.11
N GLN A 89 0.21 7.75 12.62
CA GLN A 89 0.89 8.85 13.32
C GLN A 89 1.17 10.02 12.38
N LEU A 90 1.69 9.75 11.18
CA LEU A 90 1.88 10.76 10.12
C LEU A 90 0.56 11.51 9.82
N SER A 91 -0.55 10.79 9.72
CA SER A 91 -1.86 11.39 9.43
C SER A 91 -2.40 12.24 10.58
N ALA A 92 -2.19 11.79 11.83
CA ALA A 92 -2.62 12.52 13.02
C ALA A 92 -1.79 13.79 13.24
N HIS A 93 -0.50 13.75 12.88
CA HIS A 93 0.41 14.87 13.07
C HIS A 93 -0.01 16.14 12.31
N PHE A 94 -0.79 15.99 11.24
CA PHE A 94 -1.38 17.13 10.54
C PHE A 94 -2.27 18.00 11.42
N GLU A 95 -2.87 17.48 12.50
CA GLU A 95 -3.67 18.29 13.42
C GLU A 95 -2.85 19.42 14.08
N LEU A 96 -1.54 19.20 14.28
CA LEU A 96 -0.65 20.24 14.76
C LEU A 96 -0.40 21.32 13.69
N MET A 97 -0.23 20.92 12.43
CA MET A 97 -0.13 21.87 11.31
C MET A 97 -1.41 22.71 11.15
N GLU A 98 -2.56 22.11 11.44
CA GLU A 98 -3.87 22.76 11.35
C GLU A 98 -4.11 23.85 12.42
N THR A 99 -3.20 24.02 13.40
CA THR A 99 -3.23 25.13 14.36
C THR A 99 -2.65 26.43 13.81
N MET A 100 -1.81 26.34 12.78
CA MET A 100 -1.25 27.50 12.08
C MET A 100 -2.32 28.17 11.21
N THR A 101 -2.44 29.50 11.29
CA THR A 101 -3.39 30.23 10.45
C THR A 101 -2.85 30.44 9.04
N THR A 102 -3.75 30.62 8.06
CA THR A 102 -3.34 30.98 6.70
C THR A 102 -2.49 32.26 6.66
N ARG A 103 -2.79 33.25 7.52
CA ARG A 103 -2.03 34.51 7.56
C ARG A 103 -0.59 34.26 7.98
N ASP A 104 -0.39 33.44 9.01
CA ASP A 104 0.94 33.16 9.56
C ASP A 104 1.76 32.30 8.61
N TYR A 105 1.13 31.31 7.95
CA TYR A 105 1.78 30.57 6.86
C TYR A 105 2.25 31.48 5.72
N LEU A 106 1.41 32.44 5.31
CA LEU A 106 1.77 33.38 4.24
C LEU A 106 2.95 34.29 4.61
N ALA A 107 3.24 34.48 5.90
CA ALA A 107 4.36 35.32 6.35
C ALA A 107 5.74 34.73 5.99
N PHE A 108 5.84 33.41 5.81
CA PHE A 108 7.09 32.73 5.44
C PHE A 108 7.01 31.90 4.15
N ARG A 109 5.82 31.72 3.57
CA ARG A 109 5.61 30.95 2.32
C ARG A 109 6.55 31.33 1.17
N GLU A 110 6.89 32.62 1.03
CA GLU A 110 7.76 33.10 -0.05
C GLU A 110 9.19 32.52 0.04
N LYS A 111 9.68 32.28 1.26
CA LYS A 111 10.99 31.65 1.51
C LYS A 111 11.04 30.20 1.00
N LEU A 112 9.88 29.56 0.91
CA LEU A 112 9.76 28.16 0.51
C LEU A 112 9.76 27.97 -1.01
N SER A 113 9.59 28.99 -1.83
CA SER A 113 9.56 28.79 -3.29
C SER A 113 10.99 28.61 -3.84
N PRO A 114 11.28 27.59 -4.68
CA PRO A 114 10.38 26.62 -5.31
C PRO A 114 10.24 25.27 -4.56
N ALA A 115 10.75 25.18 -3.33
CA ALA A 115 10.71 23.98 -2.52
C ALA A 115 9.28 23.47 -2.25
N SER A 116 9.15 22.14 -2.25
CA SER A 116 7.88 21.45 -2.09
C SER A 116 8.06 20.02 -1.59
N GLY A 117 7.04 19.46 -0.95
CA GLY A 117 6.98 18.03 -0.59
C GLY A 117 7.12 17.09 -1.80
N PHE A 118 6.99 17.61 -3.03
CA PHE A 118 7.38 16.90 -4.25
C PHE A 118 8.84 16.46 -4.28
N GLN A 119 9.69 17.18 -3.57
CA GLN A 119 11.11 16.91 -3.45
C GLN A 119 11.45 15.97 -2.27
N SER A 120 10.44 15.43 -1.58
CA SER A 120 10.65 14.37 -0.58
C SER A 120 11.06 13.08 -1.29
N ALA A 121 12.36 12.80 -1.30
CA ALA A 121 12.91 11.59 -1.88
C ALA A 121 12.37 10.34 -1.19
N GLN A 122 12.26 10.35 0.15
CA GLN A 122 11.82 9.17 0.90
C GLN A 122 10.37 8.79 0.59
N LEU A 123 9.48 9.76 0.35
CA LEU A 123 8.12 9.46 -0.10
C LEU A 123 8.12 8.76 -1.48
N ARG A 124 9.01 9.16 -2.40
CA ARG A 124 9.20 8.48 -3.70
C ARG A 124 9.83 7.10 -3.53
N GLU A 125 10.79 6.97 -2.63
CA GLU A 125 11.40 5.68 -2.30
C GLU A 125 10.37 4.69 -1.77
N ILE A 126 9.44 5.13 -0.91
CA ILE A 126 8.32 4.29 -0.42
C ILE A 126 7.43 3.85 -1.59
N GLU A 127 7.02 4.78 -2.46
CA GLU A 127 6.18 4.46 -3.63
C GLU A 127 6.85 3.43 -4.56
N VAL A 128 8.15 3.59 -4.83
CA VAL A 128 8.93 2.65 -5.64
C VAL A 128 9.08 1.30 -4.94
N LEU A 129 9.43 1.31 -3.64
CA LEU A 129 9.61 0.10 -2.84
C LEU A 129 8.34 -0.76 -2.79
N LEU A 130 7.17 -0.12 -2.69
CA LEU A 130 5.90 -0.83 -2.70
C LEU A 130 5.61 -1.45 -4.07
N GLY A 131 6.03 -0.82 -5.15
CA GLY A 131 5.76 -1.24 -6.53
C GLY A 131 4.70 -0.38 -7.23
N LEU A 132 4.60 0.92 -6.92
CA LEU A 132 3.71 1.83 -7.65
C LEU A 132 4.21 2.01 -9.10
N GLU A 133 3.39 1.55 -10.05
CA GLU A 133 3.65 1.64 -11.48
C GLU A 133 3.75 3.08 -11.98
N GLU A 134 4.64 3.30 -12.95
CA GLU A 134 4.84 4.61 -13.59
C GLU A 134 3.56 5.10 -14.28
N SER A 135 2.80 4.20 -14.91
CA SER A 135 1.54 4.48 -15.60
C SER A 135 0.46 5.07 -14.69
N ARG A 136 0.54 4.81 -13.38
CA ARG A 136 -0.42 5.30 -12.37
C ARG A 136 -0.04 6.65 -11.78
N ARG A 137 1.19 7.12 -12.04
CA ARG A 137 1.69 8.37 -11.49
C ARG A 137 0.97 9.55 -12.12
N VAL A 138 0.48 10.46 -11.28
CA VAL A 138 -0.13 11.70 -11.72
C VAL A 138 1.02 12.65 -12.11
N ALA A 139 0.95 13.21 -13.32
CA ALA A 139 1.95 14.15 -13.79
C ALA A 139 2.16 15.31 -12.80
N LEU A 140 3.41 15.64 -12.55
CA LEU A 140 3.84 16.51 -11.45
C LEU A 140 4.27 17.90 -11.94
N GLY A 141 3.52 18.94 -11.57
CA GLY A 141 3.94 20.34 -11.76
C GLY A 141 4.40 20.68 -13.18
N TYR A 142 5.38 21.59 -13.30
CA TYR A 142 5.98 22.00 -14.58
C TYR A 142 6.90 20.93 -15.20
N GLU A 143 7.49 20.07 -14.37
CA GLU A 143 8.52 19.12 -14.80
C GLU A 143 7.95 17.83 -15.39
N GLY A 144 6.69 17.52 -15.09
CA GLY A 144 6.00 16.32 -15.56
C GLY A 144 6.54 15.00 -14.98
N SER A 145 7.61 15.04 -14.18
CA SER A 145 8.30 13.86 -13.64
C SER A 145 8.74 14.04 -12.19
N TYR A 146 8.36 13.10 -11.33
CA TYR A 146 8.84 13.04 -9.94
C TYR A 146 10.35 12.85 -9.82
N LYS A 147 11.02 12.31 -10.84
CA LYS A 147 12.48 12.13 -10.85
C LYS A 147 13.18 13.46 -11.07
N ARG A 148 12.65 14.30 -11.97
CA ARG A 148 13.21 15.64 -12.22
C ARG A 148 13.13 16.51 -10.97
N ALA A 149 12.07 16.35 -10.17
CA ALA A 149 11.86 17.14 -8.95
C ALA A 149 12.94 16.93 -7.89
N LEU A 150 13.70 15.83 -7.98
CA LEU A 150 14.80 15.50 -7.07
C LEU A 150 16.17 15.96 -7.59
N ARG A 151 16.25 16.58 -8.77
CA ARG A 151 17.50 17.14 -9.32
C ARG A 151 17.68 18.59 -8.91
N SER A 152 18.88 19.13 -9.07
CA SER A 152 19.11 20.57 -8.90
C SER A 152 18.31 21.37 -9.95
N PRO A 153 18.12 22.69 -9.76
CA PRO A 153 17.54 23.56 -10.79
C PRO A 153 18.24 23.44 -12.16
N GLU A 154 19.55 23.26 -12.16
CA GLU A 154 20.41 23.06 -13.35
C GLU A 154 20.26 21.65 -13.94
N GLY A 155 19.73 20.70 -13.16
CA GLY A 155 19.51 19.31 -13.54
C GLY A 155 20.55 18.32 -13.05
N ASP A 156 21.49 18.77 -12.22
CA ASP A 156 22.54 17.93 -11.66
C ASP A 156 21.95 16.92 -10.67
N ALA A 157 22.68 15.81 -10.50
CA ALA A 157 22.36 14.80 -9.51
C ALA A 157 22.50 15.38 -8.09
N THR A 158 21.59 14.98 -7.20
CA THR A 158 21.60 15.33 -5.80
C THR A 158 21.61 14.06 -4.95
N ALA A 159 21.90 14.19 -3.66
CA ALA A 159 21.77 13.07 -2.72
C ALA A 159 20.34 12.48 -2.69
N ALA A 160 19.32 13.28 -3.00
CA ALA A 160 17.93 12.84 -3.11
C ALA A 160 17.70 12.00 -4.37
N SER A 161 18.17 12.46 -5.54
CA SER A 161 18.06 11.68 -6.78
C SER A 161 18.88 10.39 -6.71
N ASP A 162 20.08 10.41 -6.11
CA ASP A 162 20.93 9.23 -5.98
C ASP A 162 20.36 8.18 -5.03
N ARG A 163 19.58 8.60 -4.02
CA ARG A 163 18.79 7.67 -3.20
C ARG A 163 17.69 7.01 -4.02
N LEU A 164 16.94 7.79 -4.79
CA LEU A 164 15.87 7.27 -5.63
C LEU A 164 16.39 6.30 -6.70
N GLU A 165 17.49 6.62 -7.38
CA GLU A 165 18.08 5.73 -8.40
C GLU A 165 18.55 4.41 -7.78
N ARG A 166 19.17 4.45 -6.59
CA ARG A 166 19.50 3.22 -5.85
C ARG A 166 18.26 2.42 -5.48
N ARG A 167 17.17 3.08 -5.09
CA ARG A 167 15.90 2.42 -4.77
C ARG A 167 15.25 1.78 -6.01
N LEU A 168 15.30 2.43 -7.16
CA LEU A 168 14.81 1.88 -8.42
C LEU A 168 15.60 0.64 -8.87
N ALA A 169 16.90 0.62 -8.60
CA ALA A 169 17.76 -0.54 -8.88
C ALA A 169 17.63 -1.68 -7.86
N ASP A 170 17.04 -1.42 -6.69
CA ASP A 170 16.88 -2.38 -5.58
C ASP A 170 15.60 -3.21 -5.74
N THR A 171 15.66 -4.17 -6.67
CA THR A 171 14.57 -5.10 -7.01
C THR A 171 14.69 -6.43 -6.24
N PRO A 172 13.59 -7.19 -6.06
CA PRO A 172 12.22 -6.87 -6.48
C PRO A 172 11.59 -5.73 -5.66
N SER A 173 10.47 -5.20 -6.10
CA SER A 173 9.55 -4.41 -5.26
C SER A 173 8.82 -5.32 -4.26
N LEU A 174 8.17 -4.73 -3.26
CA LEU A 174 7.35 -5.48 -2.32
C LEU A 174 6.18 -6.19 -3.02
N LYS A 175 5.51 -5.53 -3.97
CA LYS A 175 4.46 -6.14 -4.79
C LYS A 175 4.96 -7.37 -5.54
N GLU A 176 6.09 -7.27 -6.22
CA GLU A 176 6.68 -8.40 -6.96
C GLU A 176 7.06 -9.56 -6.03
N ALA A 177 7.68 -9.27 -4.88
CA ALA A 177 8.04 -10.29 -3.89
C ALA A 177 6.80 -11.00 -3.31
N ILE A 178 5.70 -10.26 -3.09
CA ILE A 178 4.42 -10.82 -2.63
C ILE A 178 3.76 -11.63 -3.74
N ASP A 179 3.74 -11.13 -4.98
CA ASP A 179 3.17 -11.84 -6.13
C ASP A 179 3.89 -13.20 -6.32
N ASP A 180 5.21 -13.23 -6.19
CA ASP A 180 6.02 -14.47 -6.25
C ASP A 180 5.74 -15.42 -5.07
N TRP A 181 5.61 -14.90 -3.85
CA TRP A 181 5.18 -15.69 -2.69
C TRP A 181 3.77 -16.28 -2.86
N LEU A 182 2.81 -15.48 -3.34
CA LEU A 182 1.44 -15.92 -3.60
C LEU A 182 1.40 -16.98 -4.69
N TRP A 183 2.18 -16.82 -5.76
CA TRP A 183 2.30 -17.80 -6.84
C TRP A 183 2.71 -19.19 -6.31
N ARG A 184 3.60 -19.24 -5.32
CA ARG A 184 4.04 -20.49 -4.67
C ARG A 184 3.06 -21.06 -3.64
N THR A 185 1.92 -20.42 -3.39
CA THR A 185 0.95 -20.89 -2.39
C THR A 185 0.41 -22.28 -2.79
N PRO A 186 0.45 -23.27 -1.89
CA PRO A 186 -0.21 -24.56 -2.13
C PRO A 186 -1.72 -24.36 -2.21
N ILE A 187 -2.33 -24.69 -3.35
CA ILE A 187 -3.78 -24.61 -3.56
C ILE A 187 -4.30 -26.03 -3.72
N GLN A 188 -5.26 -26.44 -2.88
CA GLN A 188 -5.76 -27.82 -2.85
C GLN A 188 -4.64 -28.87 -2.66
N GLY A 189 -3.56 -28.48 -1.98
CA GLY A 189 -2.36 -29.28 -1.74
C GLY A 189 -1.46 -29.47 -2.97
N SER A 190 -1.59 -28.61 -4.00
CA SER A 190 -0.75 -28.58 -5.20
C SER A 190 0.10 -27.30 -5.26
N THR A 191 1.35 -27.43 -5.68
CA THR A 191 2.33 -26.34 -5.80
C THR A 191 2.86 -26.19 -7.23
N PRO A 192 3.38 -25.02 -7.63
CA PRO A 192 3.99 -24.87 -8.95
C PRO A 192 5.10 -25.90 -9.17
N GLY A 193 4.99 -26.71 -10.22
CA GLY A 193 5.94 -27.77 -10.56
C GLY A 193 5.43 -29.18 -10.28
N ASP A 194 4.34 -29.35 -9.53
CA ASP A 194 3.64 -30.64 -9.41
C ASP A 194 2.97 -31.03 -10.73
N GLU A 195 2.93 -32.33 -11.03
CA GLU A 195 2.17 -32.84 -12.17
C GLU A 195 0.67 -32.60 -11.95
N GLY A 196 0.00 -31.95 -12.90
CA GLY A 196 -1.43 -31.65 -12.80
C GLY A 196 -1.77 -30.38 -11.99
N ASP A 197 -0.78 -29.55 -11.66
CA ASP A 197 -0.99 -28.35 -10.85
C ASP A 197 -1.93 -27.32 -11.51
N ALA A 198 -1.73 -27.06 -12.80
CA ALA A 198 -2.57 -26.14 -13.56
C ALA A 198 -4.04 -26.62 -13.61
N GLU A 199 -4.25 -27.91 -13.83
CA GLU A 199 -5.56 -28.56 -13.85
C GLU A 199 -6.22 -28.50 -12.47
N THR A 200 -5.45 -28.73 -11.39
CA THR A 200 -5.93 -28.66 -10.01
C THR A 200 -6.42 -27.26 -9.65
N VAL A 201 -5.61 -26.24 -9.96
CA VAL A 201 -5.99 -24.84 -9.70
C VAL A 201 -7.16 -24.41 -10.58
N ARG A 202 -7.22 -24.85 -11.84
CA ARG A 202 -8.34 -24.56 -12.73
C ARG A 202 -9.63 -25.18 -12.22
N ALA A 203 -9.62 -26.44 -11.82
CA ALA A 203 -10.78 -27.12 -11.24
C ALA A 203 -11.26 -26.45 -9.96
N PHE A 204 -10.34 -26.00 -9.10
CA PHE A 204 -10.68 -25.21 -7.92
C PHE A 204 -11.39 -23.90 -8.28
N LEU A 205 -10.83 -23.12 -9.21
CA LEU A 205 -11.42 -21.85 -9.64
C LEU A 205 -12.81 -22.03 -10.28
N GLU A 206 -12.99 -23.08 -11.08
CA GLU A 206 -14.29 -23.39 -11.69
C GLU A 206 -15.34 -23.76 -10.63
N ALA A 207 -15.00 -24.63 -9.67
CA ALA A 207 -15.87 -24.96 -8.55
C ALA A 207 -16.20 -23.73 -7.69
N TYR A 208 -15.21 -22.87 -7.46
CA TYR A 208 -15.37 -21.63 -6.70
C TYR A 208 -16.28 -20.63 -7.43
N LEU A 209 -16.11 -20.44 -8.74
CA LEU A 209 -16.95 -19.57 -9.55
C LEU A 209 -18.41 -20.07 -9.62
N GLU A 210 -18.63 -21.38 -9.64
CA GLU A 210 -19.97 -21.97 -9.60
C GLU A 210 -20.64 -21.72 -8.24
N ALA A 211 -19.91 -21.92 -7.14
CA ALA A 211 -20.39 -21.59 -5.80
C ALA A 211 -20.69 -20.09 -5.65
N HIS A 212 -19.85 -19.23 -6.21
CA HIS A 212 -20.07 -17.78 -6.24
C HIS A 212 -21.29 -17.40 -7.06
N SER A 213 -21.50 -18.04 -8.21
CA SER A 213 -22.71 -17.85 -8.99
C SER A 213 -23.97 -18.22 -8.19
N SER A 214 -23.95 -19.35 -7.51
CA SER A 214 -25.07 -19.81 -6.68
C SER A 214 -25.38 -18.83 -5.55
N GLU A 215 -24.35 -18.27 -4.91
CA GLU A 215 -24.52 -17.25 -3.87
C GLU A 215 -25.07 -15.92 -4.41
N LEU A 216 -24.63 -15.48 -5.58
CA LEU A 216 -25.17 -14.30 -6.25
C LEU A 216 -26.62 -14.51 -6.68
N GLU A 217 -26.97 -15.69 -7.20
CA GLU A 217 -28.34 -16.02 -7.57
C GLU A 217 -29.25 -15.98 -6.34
N ARG A 218 -28.81 -16.59 -5.23
CA ARG A 218 -29.51 -16.52 -3.93
C ARG A 218 -29.71 -15.07 -3.48
N ALA A 219 -28.65 -14.27 -3.47
CA ALA A 219 -28.71 -12.85 -3.07
C ALA A 219 -29.60 -12.02 -4.01
N SER A 220 -29.57 -12.31 -5.30
CA SER A 220 -30.40 -11.67 -6.31
C SER A 220 -31.87 -11.97 -6.11
N THR A 221 -32.25 -13.23 -5.81
CA THR A 221 -33.64 -13.58 -5.49
C THR A 221 -34.16 -12.79 -4.29
N TYR A 222 -33.38 -12.67 -3.22
CA TYR A 222 -33.77 -11.87 -2.05
C TYR A 222 -33.88 -10.37 -2.40
N ALA A 223 -32.90 -9.81 -3.09
CA ALA A 223 -32.92 -8.39 -3.47
C ALA A 223 -34.08 -8.04 -4.42
N GLN A 224 -34.44 -8.94 -5.33
CA GLN A 224 -35.57 -8.76 -6.25
C GLN A 224 -36.92 -8.87 -5.54
N HIS A 225 -37.05 -9.72 -4.52
CA HIS A 225 -38.26 -9.80 -3.70
C HIS A 225 -38.56 -8.47 -3.00
N ASP A 226 -37.52 -7.76 -2.54
CA ASP A 226 -37.66 -6.49 -1.83
C ASP A 226 -37.68 -5.26 -2.77
N ALA A 227 -37.69 -5.48 -4.09
CA ALA A 227 -37.69 -4.41 -5.07
C ALA A 227 -39.04 -3.67 -5.13
N LEU A 228 -39.01 -2.34 -5.28
CA LEU A 228 -40.21 -1.49 -5.25
C LEU A 228 -40.89 -1.36 -6.62
N SER A 229 -40.20 -1.73 -7.70
CA SER A 229 -40.71 -1.65 -9.07
C SER A 229 -40.08 -2.68 -10.00
N GLU A 230 -40.73 -2.96 -11.13
CA GLU A 230 -40.17 -3.81 -12.19
C GLU A 230 -38.85 -3.25 -12.74
N ALA A 231 -38.72 -1.92 -12.81
CA ALA A 231 -37.47 -1.27 -13.20
C ALA A 231 -36.34 -1.50 -12.19
N ASP A 232 -36.67 -1.68 -10.90
CA ASP A 232 -35.68 -1.99 -9.86
C ASP A 232 -35.21 -3.43 -9.98
N VAL A 233 -36.14 -4.36 -10.23
CA VAL A 233 -35.84 -5.78 -10.51
C VAL A 233 -34.88 -5.89 -11.70
N GLU A 234 -35.15 -5.18 -12.80
CA GLU A 234 -34.29 -5.20 -13.98
C GLU A 234 -32.90 -4.63 -13.70
N ARG A 235 -32.80 -3.50 -12.97
CA ARG A 235 -31.50 -2.95 -12.55
C ARG A 235 -30.71 -3.92 -11.66
N LEU A 236 -31.38 -4.65 -10.76
CA LEU A 236 -30.75 -5.65 -9.92
C LEU A 236 -30.23 -6.83 -10.74
N LYS A 237 -31.01 -7.36 -11.68
CA LYS A 237 -30.57 -8.44 -12.57
C LYS A 237 -29.29 -8.07 -13.32
N VAL A 238 -29.29 -6.90 -13.98
CA VAL A 238 -28.10 -6.39 -14.69
C VAL A 238 -26.90 -6.23 -13.76
N ARG A 239 -27.12 -5.75 -12.52
CA ARG A 239 -26.05 -5.59 -11.52
C ARG A 239 -25.44 -6.94 -11.13
N TYR A 240 -26.25 -7.93 -10.79
CA TYR A 240 -25.79 -9.27 -10.38
C TYR A 240 -25.13 -10.03 -11.54
N GLU A 241 -25.63 -9.89 -12.77
CA GLU A 241 -24.98 -10.44 -13.98
C GLU A 241 -23.59 -9.82 -14.20
N LYS A 242 -23.48 -8.50 -14.06
CA LYS A 242 -22.20 -7.80 -14.14
C LYS A 242 -21.24 -8.23 -13.03
N GLU A 243 -21.74 -8.46 -11.83
CA GLU A 243 -20.95 -8.94 -10.69
C GLU A 243 -20.43 -10.36 -10.95
N ARG A 244 -21.27 -11.28 -11.45
CA ARG A 244 -20.88 -12.63 -11.86
C ARG A 244 -19.80 -12.60 -12.95
N ALA A 245 -19.99 -11.77 -13.98
CA ALA A 245 -19.00 -11.60 -15.05
C ALA A 245 -17.69 -10.99 -14.54
N SER A 246 -17.76 -10.04 -13.61
CA SER A 246 -16.58 -9.39 -13.02
C SER A 246 -15.77 -10.35 -12.15
N ALA A 247 -16.43 -11.21 -11.36
CA ALA A 247 -15.78 -12.25 -10.56
C ALA A 247 -15.01 -13.23 -11.44
N ARG A 248 -15.61 -13.68 -12.55
CA ARG A 248 -14.94 -14.52 -13.54
C ARG A 248 -13.75 -13.81 -14.18
N ARG A 249 -13.96 -12.60 -14.70
CA ARG A 249 -12.90 -11.80 -15.36
C ARG A 249 -11.70 -11.63 -14.43
N PHE A 250 -11.96 -11.36 -13.15
CA PHE A 250 -10.93 -11.25 -12.12
C PHE A 250 -10.23 -12.58 -11.86
N LEU A 251 -10.93 -13.62 -11.41
CA LEU A 251 -10.29 -14.88 -10.99
C LEU A 251 -9.53 -15.59 -12.12
N LEU A 252 -10.01 -15.46 -13.37
CA LEU A 252 -9.35 -16.04 -14.54
C LEU A 252 -8.36 -15.10 -15.25
N ALA A 253 -8.17 -13.90 -14.70
CA ALA A 253 -7.29 -12.86 -15.25
C ALA A 253 -7.57 -12.51 -16.72
N GLU A 254 -8.84 -12.52 -17.13
CA GLU A 254 -9.26 -12.12 -18.49
C GLU A 254 -9.00 -10.62 -18.78
N ASP A 255 -8.61 -9.85 -17.77
CA ASP A 255 -8.11 -8.47 -17.87
C ASP A 255 -6.62 -8.35 -18.22
N VAL A 256 -5.88 -9.47 -18.27
CA VAL A 256 -4.47 -9.53 -18.69
C VAL A 256 -4.41 -10.05 -20.12
N ASP A 257 -3.70 -9.36 -21.01
CA ASP A 257 -3.66 -9.68 -22.45
C ASP A 257 -2.69 -10.83 -22.77
N GLU A 258 -1.51 -10.85 -22.16
CA GLU A 258 -0.47 -11.85 -22.42
C GLU A 258 -0.81 -13.21 -21.79
N PRO A 259 -0.80 -14.33 -22.54
CA PRO A 259 -1.25 -15.64 -22.03
C PRO A 259 -0.47 -16.17 -20.82
N GLU A 260 0.86 -16.01 -20.81
CA GLU A 260 1.70 -16.49 -19.71
C GLU A 260 1.48 -15.65 -18.44
N GLU A 261 1.44 -14.33 -18.57
CA GLU A 261 1.12 -13.41 -17.47
C GLU A 261 -0.30 -13.63 -16.95
N ARG A 262 -1.26 -13.91 -17.83
CA ARG A 262 -2.64 -14.26 -17.47
C ARG A 262 -2.68 -15.53 -16.61
N ALA A 263 -1.99 -16.59 -17.02
CA ALA A 263 -1.91 -17.82 -16.25
C ALA A 263 -1.28 -17.56 -14.87
N GLN A 264 -0.19 -16.77 -14.84
CA GLN A 264 0.48 -16.39 -13.60
C GLN A 264 -0.45 -15.61 -12.65
N ARG A 265 -1.09 -14.56 -13.17
CA ARG A 265 -2.00 -13.68 -12.42
C ARG A 265 -3.24 -14.43 -11.94
N SER A 266 -3.80 -15.33 -12.76
CA SER A 266 -4.95 -16.15 -12.36
C SER A 266 -4.60 -17.05 -11.18
N ARG A 267 -3.42 -17.68 -11.15
CA ARG A 267 -2.98 -18.46 -9.98
C ARG A 267 -2.76 -17.59 -8.75
N ILE A 268 -2.15 -16.41 -8.88
CA ILE A 268 -1.96 -15.47 -7.76
C ILE A 268 -3.33 -15.10 -7.14
N ARG A 269 -4.33 -14.81 -7.99
CA ARG A 269 -5.70 -14.54 -7.54
C ARG A 269 -6.37 -15.78 -6.93
N ALA A 270 -6.08 -16.98 -7.45
CA ALA A 270 -6.49 -18.25 -6.85
C ALA A 270 -5.88 -18.46 -5.46
N ALA A 271 -4.61 -18.12 -5.26
CA ALA A 271 -3.95 -18.18 -3.96
C ALA A 271 -4.59 -17.21 -2.96
N LEU A 272 -4.85 -15.96 -3.36
CA LEU A 272 -5.52 -14.98 -2.52
C LEU A 272 -6.91 -15.46 -2.08
N VAL A 273 -7.73 -15.95 -3.02
CA VAL A 273 -9.07 -16.42 -2.67
C VAL A 273 -9.02 -17.68 -1.81
N PHE A 274 -8.04 -18.57 -2.04
CA PHE A 274 -7.82 -19.76 -1.22
C PHE A 274 -7.42 -19.40 0.22
N ILE A 275 -6.45 -18.49 0.40
CA ILE A 275 -6.01 -17.99 1.72
C ILE A 275 -7.17 -17.37 2.50
N GLU A 276 -7.98 -16.52 1.86
CA GLU A 276 -9.11 -15.86 2.53
C GLU A 276 -10.26 -16.83 2.84
N SER A 277 -10.54 -17.77 1.92
CA SER A 277 -11.65 -18.72 2.06
C SER A 277 -11.40 -19.78 3.12
N TYR A 278 -10.19 -20.33 3.17
CA TYR A 278 -9.84 -21.43 4.07
C TYR A 278 -8.98 -20.97 5.26
N ARG A 279 -9.17 -19.72 5.68
CA ARG A 279 -8.39 -19.00 6.70
C ARG A 279 -8.26 -19.68 8.07
N GLU A 280 -9.16 -20.62 8.40
CA GLU A 280 -9.11 -21.37 9.67
C GLU A 280 -8.10 -22.52 9.65
N LEU A 281 -7.52 -22.83 8.48
CA LEU A 281 -6.49 -23.85 8.36
C LEU A 281 -5.18 -23.39 9.03
N PRO A 282 -4.55 -24.23 9.88
CA PRO A 282 -3.33 -23.86 10.60
C PRO A 282 -2.21 -23.31 9.73
N LEU A 283 -1.94 -23.92 8.56
CA LEU A 283 -0.91 -23.41 7.63
C LEU A 283 -1.25 -22.04 7.02
N LEU A 284 -2.53 -21.66 6.99
CA LEU A 284 -2.99 -20.40 6.40
C LEU A 284 -3.19 -19.27 7.44
N ALA A 285 -2.99 -19.56 8.73
CA ALA A 285 -3.16 -18.57 9.81
C ALA A 285 -2.28 -17.32 9.59
N TRP A 286 -0.99 -17.50 9.32
CA TRP A 286 -0.09 -16.37 9.03
C TRP A 286 -0.29 -15.76 7.63
N PRO A 287 -0.46 -16.55 6.55
CA PRO A 287 -0.83 -15.99 5.24
C PRO A 287 -2.05 -15.07 5.29
N ARG A 288 -3.11 -15.42 6.04
CA ARG A 288 -4.28 -14.55 6.21
C ARG A 288 -3.92 -13.23 6.92
N GLU A 289 -3.17 -13.30 8.01
CA GLU A 289 -2.73 -12.10 8.74
C GLU A 289 -1.86 -11.18 7.88
N VAL A 290 -1.07 -11.73 6.97
CA VAL A 290 -0.31 -10.98 5.96
C VAL A 290 -1.25 -10.24 5.02
N VAL A 291 -2.22 -10.94 4.42
CA VAL A 291 -3.19 -10.35 3.48
C VAL A 291 -4.00 -9.22 4.16
N ASP A 292 -4.36 -9.39 5.43
CA ASP A 292 -5.01 -8.36 6.23
C ASP A 292 -4.11 -7.13 6.43
N ALA A 293 -2.87 -7.36 6.88
CA ALA A 293 -1.93 -6.28 7.19
C ALA A 293 -1.52 -5.48 5.95
N LEU A 294 -1.48 -6.09 4.76
CA LEU A 294 -1.24 -5.40 3.48
C LEU A 294 -2.37 -4.42 3.14
N VAL A 295 -3.62 -4.81 3.41
CA VAL A 295 -4.77 -3.90 3.25
C VAL A 295 -4.74 -2.77 4.24
N SER A 296 -4.44 -3.05 5.51
CA SER A 296 -4.29 -2.00 6.52
C SER A 296 -3.18 -1.01 6.14
N LEU A 297 -2.03 -1.52 5.66
CA LEU A 297 -0.93 -0.69 5.17
C LEU A 297 -1.38 0.26 4.06
N GLU A 298 -1.95 -0.26 2.97
CA GLU A 298 -2.37 0.60 1.85
C GLU A 298 -3.48 1.57 2.26
N GLN A 299 -4.43 1.12 3.11
CA GLN A 299 -5.45 1.99 3.68
C GLN A 299 -4.84 3.16 4.45
N GLY A 300 -3.86 2.90 5.32
CA GLY A 300 -3.15 3.94 6.07
C GLY A 300 -2.49 4.97 5.16
N MET A 301 -1.88 4.52 4.06
CA MET A 301 -1.28 5.42 3.06
C MET A 301 -2.30 6.28 2.33
N LEU A 302 -3.45 5.71 1.96
CA LEU A 302 -4.52 6.44 1.30
C LEU A 302 -5.10 7.51 2.21
N ILE A 303 -5.35 7.16 3.48
CA ILE A 303 -5.80 8.10 4.50
C ILE A 303 -4.77 9.21 4.70
N PHE A 304 -3.47 8.88 4.77
CA PHE A 304 -2.40 9.88 4.86
C PHE A 304 -2.47 10.89 3.72
N ARG A 305 -2.59 10.44 2.46
CA ARG A 305 -2.69 11.34 1.30
C ARG A 305 -3.95 12.22 1.35
N GLN A 306 -5.09 11.65 1.75
CA GLN A 306 -6.34 12.40 1.89
C GLN A 306 -6.26 13.42 3.02
N ARG A 307 -5.73 13.05 4.19
CA ARG A 307 -5.57 13.98 5.31
C ARG A 307 -4.57 15.09 4.98
N HIS A 308 -3.49 14.77 4.27
CA HIS A 308 -2.58 15.78 3.75
C HIS A 308 -3.30 16.77 2.82
N ALA A 309 -4.09 16.29 1.86
CA ALA A 309 -4.85 17.16 0.95
C ALA A 309 -5.81 18.10 1.71
N ARG A 310 -6.49 17.59 2.74
CA ARG A 310 -7.42 18.39 3.57
C ARG A 310 -6.71 19.37 4.49
N MET A 311 -5.58 18.99 5.09
CA MET A 311 -4.74 19.90 5.85
C MET A 311 -4.25 21.05 4.96
N VAL A 312 -3.74 20.73 3.75
CA VAL A 312 -3.30 21.74 2.78
C VAL A 312 -4.46 22.67 2.39
N GLU A 313 -5.64 22.14 2.05
CA GLU A 313 -6.81 22.96 1.73
C GLU A 313 -7.22 23.88 2.90
N ARG A 314 -7.10 23.40 4.14
CA ARG A 314 -7.38 24.21 5.34
C ARG A 314 -6.38 25.34 5.51
N VAL A 315 -5.08 25.07 5.33
CA VAL A 315 -4.01 26.06 5.57
C VAL A 315 -3.95 27.10 4.45
N ILE A 316 -4.07 26.68 3.17
CA ILE A 316 -3.85 27.58 2.02
C ILE A 316 -5.03 27.72 1.05
N GLY A 317 -6.15 27.04 1.30
CA GLY A 317 -7.25 26.95 0.33
C GLY A 317 -6.81 26.20 -0.94
N ARG A 318 -7.34 26.62 -2.09
CA ARG A 318 -7.00 26.05 -3.41
C ARG A 318 -5.96 26.87 -4.17
N ARG A 319 -5.07 27.54 -3.45
CA ARG A 319 -3.94 28.26 -4.07
C ARG A 319 -3.00 27.25 -4.73
N THR A 320 -2.36 27.67 -5.82
CA THR A 320 -1.28 26.91 -6.47
C THR A 320 -0.18 26.58 -5.46
N GLY A 321 0.34 25.36 -5.50
CA GLY A 321 1.43 24.92 -4.63
C GLY A 321 2.74 25.66 -4.95
N THR A 322 3.66 25.75 -3.98
CA THR A 322 5.00 26.33 -4.19
C THR A 322 5.83 25.54 -5.22
N GLY A 323 5.56 24.24 -5.35
CA GLY A 323 6.16 23.37 -6.38
C GLY A 323 5.45 23.40 -7.75
N GLY A 324 4.54 24.35 -7.99
CA GLY A 324 3.91 24.56 -9.31
C GLY A 324 2.79 23.59 -9.69
N SER A 325 2.31 22.73 -8.79
CA SER A 325 1.10 21.93 -9.05
C SER A 325 -0.18 22.74 -8.88
N ALA A 326 -1.29 22.18 -9.37
CA ALA A 326 -2.66 22.61 -9.07
C ALA A 326 -3.04 22.53 -7.56
N GLY A 327 -2.08 22.26 -6.66
CA GLY A 327 -2.29 22.22 -5.22
C GLY A 327 -3.16 21.03 -4.82
N VAL A 328 -4.30 21.31 -4.19
CA VAL A 328 -5.23 20.32 -3.64
C VAL A 328 -5.73 19.34 -4.71
N ASP A 329 -6.03 19.82 -5.92
CA ASP A 329 -6.55 18.95 -6.99
C ASP A 329 -5.55 17.85 -7.39
N TYR A 330 -4.24 18.17 -7.40
CA TYR A 330 -3.20 17.16 -7.62
C TYR A 330 -3.19 16.14 -6.47
N LEU A 331 -3.24 16.63 -5.22
CA LEU A 331 -3.19 15.76 -4.03
C LEU A 331 -4.39 14.80 -4.01
N ASP A 332 -5.59 15.30 -4.32
CA ASP A 332 -6.80 14.50 -4.41
C ASP A 332 -6.71 13.42 -5.48
N ARG A 333 -6.17 13.76 -6.66
CA ARG A 333 -5.92 12.75 -7.70
C ARG A 333 -4.97 11.67 -7.21
N THR A 334 -3.86 12.02 -6.56
CA THR A 334 -2.94 11.00 -6.03
C THR A 334 -3.58 10.11 -4.97
N ALA A 335 -4.44 10.67 -4.12
CA ALA A 335 -5.17 9.92 -3.10
C ALA A 335 -6.19 8.93 -3.69
N LEU A 336 -6.69 9.23 -4.89
CA LEU A 336 -7.63 8.37 -5.62
C LEU A 336 -6.93 7.31 -6.48
N THR A 337 -5.83 7.66 -7.14
CA THR A 337 -5.23 6.80 -8.18
C THR A 337 -4.09 5.91 -7.69
N TYR A 338 -3.40 6.27 -6.61
CA TYR A 338 -2.22 5.52 -6.17
C TYR A 338 -2.64 4.27 -5.38
N ARG A 339 -2.82 3.18 -6.10
CA ARG A 339 -3.07 1.82 -5.58
C ARG A 339 -2.02 0.87 -6.14
N VAL A 340 -1.47 0.05 -5.27
CA VAL A 340 -0.39 -0.91 -5.54
C VAL A 340 -0.93 -2.34 -5.47
N PHE A 341 -1.74 -2.66 -4.47
CA PHE A 341 -2.19 -4.02 -4.18
C PHE A 341 -3.62 -4.30 -4.67
N ASP A 342 -3.93 -3.97 -5.92
CA ASP A 342 -5.30 -4.04 -6.46
C ASP A 342 -5.96 -5.41 -6.28
N ASP A 343 -5.24 -6.51 -6.58
CA ASP A 343 -5.78 -7.87 -6.44
C ASP A 343 -6.13 -8.20 -4.98
N ILE A 344 -5.33 -7.71 -4.04
CA ILE A 344 -5.54 -7.93 -2.61
C ILE A 344 -6.83 -7.25 -2.15
N TRP A 345 -7.16 -6.08 -2.69
CA TRP A 345 -8.45 -5.44 -2.40
C TRP A 345 -9.60 -6.13 -3.12
N ALA A 346 -9.43 -6.44 -4.41
CA ALA A 346 -10.47 -7.00 -5.27
C ALA A 346 -10.93 -8.39 -4.80
N VAL A 347 -10.06 -9.20 -4.18
CA VAL A 347 -10.43 -10.54 -3.69
C VAL A 347 -11.58 -10.52 -2.67
N ARG A 348 -11.78 -9.39 -1.96
CA ARG A 348 -12.87 -9.22 -0.99
C ARG A 348 -14.25 -9.21 -1.65
N THR A 349 -14.33 -8.83 -2.93
CA THR A 349 -15.59 -8.81 -3.69
C THR A 349 -16.06 -10.20 -4.09
N VAL A 350 -15.15 -11.20 -4.13
CA VAL A 350 -15.46 -12.56 -4.56
C VAL A 350 -15.52 -13.57 -3.40
N GLN A 351 -15.61 -13.09 -2.17
CA GLN A 351 -15.67 -13.95 -0.98
C GLN A 351 -17.01 -14.68 -0.87
N LEU A 352 -16.98 -15.89 -0.33
CA LEU A 352 -18.17 -16.71 -0.08
C LEU A 352 -18.41 -16.89 1.41
N ARG A 353 -19.66 -17.26 1.74
CA ARG A 353 -19.95 -17.83 3.05
C ARG A 353 -19.24 -19.18 3.18
N GLU A 354 -18.80 -19.51 4.39
CA GLU A 354 -18.13 -20.78 4.70
C GLU A 354 -18.92 -22.01 4.17
N ALA A 355 -20.23 -22.02 4.39
CA ALA A 355 -21.11 -23.12 3.95
C ALA A 355 -21.24 -23.28 2.42
N ALA A 356 -20.80 -22.29 1.64
CA ALA A 356 -20.81 -22.31 0.18
C ALA A 356 -19.42 -22.63 -0.41
N LEU A 357 -18.38 -22.78 0.41
CA LEU A 357 -17.03 -23.03 -0.09
C LEU A 357 -16.94 -24.39 -0.77
N PRO A 358 -16.17 -24.51 -1.87
CA PRO A 358 -15.81 -25.79 -2.43
C PRO A 358 -15.12 -26.68 -1.38
N PRO A 359 -15.31 -28.01 -1.43
CA PRO A 359 -14.65 -28.90 -0.48
C PRO A 359 -13.13 -28.82 -0.62
N LEU A 360 -12.44 -28.90 0.52
CA LEU A 360 -10.98 -28.92 0.58
C LEU A 360 -10.45 -30.32 0.25
N ALA A 361 -9.67 -30.42 -0.81
CA ALA A 361 -8.84 -31.58 -1.12
C ALA A 361 -7.58 -31.57 -0.24
N ARG A 362 -7.08 -32.77 0.07
CA ARG A 362 -5.84 -32.98 0.85
C ARG A 362 -5.84 -32.18 2.17
N ALA A 363 -6.96 -32.12 2.90
CA ALA A 363 -7.08 -31.33 4.12
C ALA A 363 -5.97 -31.58 5.17
N ALA A 364 -5.47 -32.82 5.26
CA ALA A 364 -4.36 -33.19 6.13
C ALA A 364 -3.05 -32.43 5.83
N PHE A 365 -2.85 -31.96 4.59
CA PHE A 365 -1.71 -31.12 4.21
C PHE A 365 -1.68 -29.80 4.99
N TYR A 366 -2.85 -29.25 5.33
CA TYR A 366 -2.98 -27.92 5.94
C TYR A 366 -3.14 -27.93 7.46
N GLY A 367 -3.25 -29.11 8.06
CA GLY A 367 -3.45 -29.29 9.50
C GLY A 367 -2.16 -29.28 10.30
N LEU A 368 -2.28 -28.97 11.60
CA LEU A 368 -1.32 -29.49 12.59
C LEU A 368 -1.58 -30.99 12.68
N VAL A 369 -0.62 -31.83 12.30
CA VAL A 369 -0.68 -33.25 12.65
C VAL A 369 -0.54 -33.33 14.18
N ALA A 370 -1.67 -33.28 14.87
CA ALA A 370 -1.80 -33.80 16.20
C ALA A 370 -2.76 -34.98 16.08
N ASP A 371 -2.20 -36.15 15.79
CA ASP A 371 -2.84 -37.39 16.21
C ASP A 371 -3.00 -37.30 17.73
N ASN A 372 -4.21 -37.01 18.20
CA ASN A 372 -4.60 -37.16 19.60
C ASN A 372 -5.89 -37.96 19.67
#